data_AF-A0A1S8B6N2-F1
#
_entry.id   AF-A0A1S8B6N2-F1
#
_cell.length_a   1.000
_cell.length_b   1.000
_cell.length_c   1.000
_cell.angle_alpha   90.00
_cell.angle_beta   90.00
_cell.angle_gamma   90.00
#
_symmetry.space_group_name_H-M   'P 1'
#
loop_
_entity.id
_entity.type
_entity.pdbx_description
1 polymer ?
#
loop_
_entity_poly.entity_id
_entity_poly.type
_entity_poly.pdbx_seq_one_letter_code
_entity_poly.pdbx_strand_id
1 'polypeptide(L)'
;MHIYVKEGSKYHATSWRKNPTFQGGFLLDGGVHFIAATRLLLSSSVDSVSAFTAQHLPHLPPVDTVDAVWRLPGGGAGTFSTSFAAPVGGPPEYRVVCERGTVTAGFGAAPMSPAFVAVQRVGEEGGEGERKEFPETSFGVGPEVAAWGGRLEKGGGGGGVDERQKPEEALKDLEIVCAAATTLVVTEMLRGRVSAALLSGSADTLILVGGDAEERRARGSPGGSAVLNSLSWSQSLLLQEIKRTDRQ
;
A
#
# COMPACT_ATOMS: atom_id res chain seq x y z
N MET A 1 -0.51 -8.35 -1.82
CA MET A 1 0.71 -9.20 -1.65
C MET A 1 0.46 -10.18 -0.52
N HIS A 2 0.60 -11.48 -0.73
CA HIS A 2 0.29 -12.49 0.29
C HIS A 2 1.55 -13.30 0.58
N ILE A 3 2.07 -13.21 1.80
CA ILE A 3 3.30 -13.88 2.24
C ILE A 3 3.14 -14.45 3.65
N TYR A 4 4.04 -15.37 4.00
CA TYR A 4 4.12 -15.91 5.35
C TYR A 4 5.34 -15.34 6.09
N VAL A 5 5.10 -14.57 7.15
CA VAL A 5 6.18 -14.13 8.06
C VAL A 5 6.35 -15.17 9.17
N LYS A 6 7.33 -16.05 8.97
CA LYS A 6 7.69 -17.07 9.97
C LYS A 6 8.20 -16.41 11.26
N GLU A 7 7.71 -16.91 12.39
CA GLU A 7 8.23 -16.54 13.71
C GLU A 7 9.74 -16.78 13.79
N GLY A 8 10.46 -15.85 14.40
CA GLY A 8 11.92 -15.88 14.50
C GLY A 8 12.69 -15.62 13.19
N SER A 9 12.02 -15.38 12.07
CA SER A 9 12.69 -14.97 10.82
C SER A 9 13.46 -13.66 11.01
N LYS A 10 14.44 -13.36 10.14
CA LYS A 10 15.19 -12.09 10.18
C LYS A 10 14.29 -10.84 10.13
N TYR A 11 13.11 -10.96 9.50
CA TYR A 11 12.13 -9.88 9.40
C TYR A 11 11.28 -9.74 10.67
N HIS A 12 11.10 -10.81 11.45
CA HIS A 12 10.37 -10.77 12.72
C HIS A 12 11.28 -10.62 13.95
N ALA A 13 12.56 -10.99 13.85
CA ALA A 13 13.44 -11.14 15.00
C ALA A 13 13.71 -9.83 15.76
N THR A 14 13.45 -8.66 15.18
CA THR A 14 13.68 -7.35 15.78
C THR A 14 12.62 -7.00 16.83
N SER A 15 13.04 -6.47 17.98
CA SER A 15 12.16 -6.16 19.12
C SER A 15 10.98 -5.26 18.75
N TRP A 16 11.22 -4.23 17.96
CA TRP A 16 10.20 -3.26 17.54
C TRP A 16 9.15 -3.83 16.57
N ARG A 17 9.42 -4.97 15.92
CA ARG A 17 8.44 -5.68 15.07
C ARG A 17 7.66 -6.73 15.83
N LYS A 18 8.28 -7.36 16.84
CA LYS A 18 7.59 -8.26 17.79
C LYS A 18 6.60 -7.51 18.67
N ASN A 19 6.97 -6.29 19.07
CA ASN A 19 6.17 -5.42 19.91
C ASN A 19 6.06 -4.02 19.26
N PRO A 20 5.26 -3.89 18.19
CA PRO A 20 5.15 -2.62 17.47
C PRO A 20 4.42 -1.58 18.32
N THR A 21 5.07 -0.41 18.47
CA THR A 21 4.49 0.78 19.09
C THR A 21 3.85 1.72 18.05
N PHE A 22 3.85 1.31 16.78
CA PHE A 22 3.28 2.02 15.66
C PHE A 22 2.04 1.28 15.15
N GLN A 23 1.14 2.04 14.53
CA GLN A 23 -0.14 1.54 14.11
C GLN A 23 -0.01 0.47 13.02
N GLY A 24 -0.85 -0.57 13.05
CA GLY A 24 -0.93 -1.56 11.97
C GLY A 24 0.21 -2.58 11.89
N GLY A 25 1.27 -2.45 12.71
CA GLY A 25 2.34 -3.46 12.80
C GLY A 25 2.92 -3.82 11.42
N PHE A 26 3.00 -5.10 11.09
CA PHE A 26 3.54 -5.54 9.80
C PHE A 26 2.80 -4.98 8.57
N LEU A 27 1.50 -4.69 8.69
CA LEU A 27 0.77 -4.03 7.61
C LEU A 27 1.31 -2.63 7.33
N LEU A 28 1.72 -1.86 8.33
CA LEU A 28 2.32 -0.55 8.12
C LEU A 28 3.76 -0.68 7.62
N ASP A 29 4.56 -1.53 8.26
CA ASP A 29 5.99 -1.74 7.91
C ASP A 29 6.17 -2.18 6.45
N GLY A 30 5.43 -3.19 6.00
CA GLY A 30 5.52 -3.67 4.62
C GLY A 30 4.53 -3.01 3.65
N GLY A 31 3.36 -2.60 4.12
CA GLY A 31 2.26 -2.15 3.26
C GLY A 31 2.53 -0.84 2.54
N VAL A 32 3.35 0.05 3.11
CA VAL A 32 3.74 1.31 2.45
C VAL A 32 4.38 1.05 1.09
N HIS A 33 5.18 -0.01 0.95
CA HIS A 33 5.78 -0.37 -0.34
C HIS A 33 4.72 -0.76 -1.39
N PHE A 34 3.64 -1.42 -0.99
CA PHE A 34 2.59 -1.85 -1.91
C PHE A 34 1.68 -0.69 -2.32
N ILE A 35 1.37 0.20 -1.37
CA ILE A 35 0.58 1.41 -1.63
C ILE A 35 1.34 2.35 -2.55
N ALA A 36 2.62 2.57 -2.28
CA ALA A 36 3.45 3.47 -3.04
C ALA A 36 3.61 2.97 -4.50
N ALA A 37 3.77 1.66 -4.69
CA ALA A 37 3.74 1.04 -6.03
C ALA A 37 2.40 1.27 -6.74
N THR A 38 1.29 1.18 -6.01
CA THR A 38 -0.05 1.44 -6.57
C THR A 38 -0.25 2.90 -6.96
N ARG A 39 0.16 3.84 -6.11
CA ARG A 39 0.09 5.28 -6.43
C ARG A 39 0.89 5.62 -7.67
N LEU A 40 2.05 4.98 -7.84
CA LEU A 40 2.89 5.16 -9.02
C LEU A 40 2.27 4.56 -10.29
N LEU A 41 1.57 3.41 -10.18
CA LEU A 41 0.73 2.81 -11.25
C LEU A 41 -0.40 3.74 -11.66
N LEU A 42 -1.19 4.20 -10.71
CA LEU A 42 -2.38 5.00 -10.97
C LEU A 42 -2.07 6.46 -11.30
N SER A 43 -0.85 6.92 -10.99
CA SER A 43 -0.46 8.34 -11.05
C SER A 43 -1.44 9.25 -10.30
N SER A 44 -2.06 8.70 -9.26
CA SER A 44 -3.18 9.31 -8.56
C SER A 44 -3.17 8.84 -7.11
N SER A 45 -3.84 9.61 -6.26
CA SER A 45 -4.12 9.19 -4.89
C SER A 45 -5.42 8.39 -4.83
N VAL A 46 -5.65 7.82 -3.65
CA VAL A 46 -6.95 7.26 -3.26
C VAL A 46 -7.79 8.39 -2.67
N ASP A 47 -9.06 8.46 -3.04
CA ASP A 47 -10.04 9.40 -2.49
C ASP A 47 -10.60 8.91 -1.16
N SER A 48 -11.01 7.64 -1.11
CA SER A 48 -11.51 6.99 0.10
C SER A 48 -11.20 5.50 0.12
N VAL A 49 -11.09 4.93 1.31
CA VAL A 49 -10.83 3.50 1.52
C VAL A 49 -11.77 2.94 2.59
N SER A 50 -12.25 1.72 2.37
CA SER A 50 -12.94 0.91 3.38
C SER A 50 -12.24 -0.44 3.46
N ALA A 51 -11.93 -0.91 4.66
CA ALA A 51 -11.11 -2.09 4.85
C ALA A 51 -11.56 -2.95 6.05
N PHE A 52 -11.32 -4.25 5.93
CA PHE A 52 -11.36 -5.20 7.02
C PHE A 52 -9.94 -5.67 7.32
N THR A 53 -9.63 -5.79 8.59
CA THR A 53 -8.33 -6.27 9.07
C THR A 53 -8.51 -7.46 9.98
N ALA A 54 -7.50 -8.32 10.01
CA ALA A 54 -7.47 -9.47 10.88
C ALA A 54 -6.05 -9.71 11.41
N GLN A 55 -6.00 -10.38 12.56
CA GLN A 55 -4.78 -10.99 13.06
C GLN A 55 -4.98 -12.51 13.04
N HIS A 56 -4.28 -13.19 12.14
CA HIS A 56 -4.28 -14.64 12.02
C HIS A 56 -3.07 -15.29 12.71
N LEU A 57 -1.95 -14.57 12.81
CA LEU A 57 -0.72 -14.99 13.47
C LEU A 57 -0.53 -14.21 14.78
N PRO A 58 -0.61 -14.87 15.95
CA PRO A 58 -0.46 -14.21 17.25
C PRO A 58 0.87 -13.45 17.42
N HIS A 59 1.94 -13.91 16.76
CA HIS A 59 3.26 -13.26 16.81
C HIS A 59 3.39 -12.02 15.90
N LEU A 60 2.35 -11.65 15.16
CA LEU A 60 2.31 -10.45 14.30
C LEU A 60 1.21 -9.45 14.74
N PRO A 61 1.29 -8.86 15.94
CA PRO A 61 0.33 -7.87 16.38
C PRO A 61 0.47 -6.54 15.60
N PRO A 62 -0.55 -5.67 15.60
CA PRO A 62 -1.92 -5.92 16.07
C PRO A 62 -2.80 -6.58 15.00
N VAL A 63 -2.37 -6.53 13.73
CA VAL A 63 -3.05 -7.11 12.56
C VAL A 63 -1.99 -7.51 11.54
N ASP A 64 -2.24 -8.58 10.80
CA ASP A 64 -1.33 -9.11 9.78
C ASP A 64 -1.98 -9.22 8.40
N THR A 65 -3.28 -8.97 8.31
CA THR A 65 -4.06 -9.13 7.08
C THR A 65 -5.02 -7.95 6.92
N VAL A 66 -5.14 -7.47 5.68
CA VAL A 66 -6.06 -6.42 5.27
C VAL A 66 -6.67 -6.72 3.91
N ASP A 67 -7.98 -6.56 3.82
CA ASP A 67 -8.75 -6.55 2.58
C ASP A 67 -9.50 -5.23 2.49
N ALA A 68 -9.17 -4.45 1.47
CA ALA A 68 -9.66 -3.09 1.29
C ALA A 68 -10.27 -2.87 -0.09
N VAL A 69 -11.27 -1.99 -0.14
CA VAL A 69 -11.84 -1.42 -1.35
C VAL A 69 -11.56 0.07 -1.31
N TRP A 70 -11.09 0.63 -2.42
CA TRP A 70 -10.85 2.07 -2.54
C TRP A 70 -11.64 2.71 -3.69
N ARG A 71 -11.82 4.02 -3.57
CA ARG A 71 -12.32 4.89 -4.64
C ARG A 71 -11.20 5.80 -5.11
N LEU A 72 -11.13 6.00 -6.42
CA LEU A 72 -10.19 6.91 -7.07
C LEU A 72 -10.90 8.23 -7.40
N PRO A 73 -10.18 9.37 -7.46
CA PRO A 73 -10.76 10.67 -7.80
C PRO A 73 -11.54 10.72 -9.13
N GLY A 74 -11.19 9.85 -10.08
CA GLY A 74 -11.88 9.73 -11.38
C GLY A 74 -13.12 8.83 -11.38
N GLY A 75 -13.63 8.43 -10.21
CA GLY A 75 -14.80 7.54 -10.08
C GLY A 75 -14.49 6.05 -10.21
N GLY A 76 -13.26 5.69 -10.60
CA GLY A 76 -12.79 4.31 -10.58
C GLY A 76 -12.78 3.72 -9.16
N ALA A 77 -12.91 2.40 -9.08
CA ALA A 77 -12.79 1.66 -7.83
C ALA A 77 -11.81 0.50 -7.99
N GLY A 78 -11.31 -0.02 -6.88
CA GLY A 78 -10.40 -1.15 -6.90
C GLY A 78 -10.25 -1.79 -5.53
N THR A 79 -9.53 -2.89 -5.51
CA THR A 79 -9.33 -3.71 -4.32
C THR A 79 -7.85 -3.80 -3.99
N PHE A 80 -7.53 -3.80 -2.69
CA PHE A 80 -6.20 -4.03 -2.17
C PHE A 80 -6.27 -5.13 -1.11
N SER A 81 -5.58 -6.24 -1.35
CA SER A 81 -5.52 -7.36 -0.41
C SER A 81 -4.06 -7.71 -0.11
N THR A 82 -3.73 -7.74 1.19
CA THR A 82 -2.40 -8.07 1.67
C THR A 82 -2.48 -8.89 2.96
N SER A 83 -1.70 -9.96 3.03
CA SER A 83 -1.58 -10.80 4.22
C SER A 83 -0.12 -11.18 4.47
N PHE A 84 0.32 -11.06 5.71
CA PHE A 84 1.59 -11.59 6.21
C PHE A 84 1.42 -12.95 6.90
N ALA A 85 0.19 -13.47 6.88
CA ALA A 85 -0.20 -14.75 7.46
C ALA A 85 -0.43 -15.87 6.45
N ALA A 86 -0.29 -15.61 5.14
CA ALA A 86 -0.63 -16.55 4.07
C ALA A 86 0.42 -17.68 3.96
N PRO A 87 0.14 -18.93 4.38
CA PRO A 87 1.14 -20.01 4.39
C PRO A 87 1.62 -20.39 3.00
N VAL A 88 0.72 -20.32 2.02
CA VAL A 88 1.01 -20.43 0.59
C VAL A 88 0.63 -19.09 -0.04
N GLY A 89 1.65 -18.25 -0.21
CA GLY A 89 1.52 -16.94 -0.82
C GLY A 89 1.62 -16.97 -2.34
N GLY A 90 1.57 -15.78 -2.94
CA GLY A 90 1.80 -15.56 -4.37
C GLY A 90 2.64 -14.30 -4.59
N PRO A 91 3.30 -14.18 -5.75
CA PRO A 91 4.01 -12.95 -6.10
C PRO A 91 3.03 -11.77 -6.08
N PRO A 92 3.51 -10.54 -5.80
CA PRO A 92 2.65 -9.38 -5.89
C PRO A 92 2.27 -9.15 -7.35
N GLU A 93 0.97 -8.96 -7.58
CA GLU A 93 0.39 -8.60 -8.88
C GLU A 93 -0.47 -7.34 -8.69
N TYR A 94 -0.39 -6.45 -9.67
CA TYR A 94 -1.25 -5.30 -9.84
C TYR A 94 -1.95 -5.43 -11.18
N ARG A 95 -3.27 -5.27 -11.16
CA ARG A 95 -4.09 -5.33 -12.37
C ARG A 95 -4.86 -4.03 -12.49
N VAL A 96 -4.70 -3.36 -13.63
CA VAL A 96 -5.39 -2.12 -13.97
C VAL A 96 -6.26 -2.41 -15.18
N VAL A 97 -7.58 -2.33 -14.99
CA VAL A 97 -8.55 -2.53 -16.06
C VAL A 97 -8.93 -1.16 -16.62
N CYS A 98 -8.76 -0.98 -17.92
CA CYS A 98 -9.00 0.24 -18.67
C CYS A 98 -10.01 -0.03 -19.80
N GLU A 99 -10.51 1.04 -20.43
CA GLU A 99 -11.50 0.94 -21.51
C GLU A 99 -11.01 0.12 -22.71
N ARG A 100 -9.71 0.17 -23.02
CA ARG A 100 -9.11 -0.50 -24.18
C ARG A 100 -8.47 -1.85 -23.86
N GLY A 101 -8.49 -2.27 -22.60
CA GLY A 101 -7.83 -3.50 -22.19
C GLY A 101 -7.38 -3.50 -20.74
N THR A 102 -6.61 -4.52 -20.38
CA THR A 102 -6.09 -4.72 -19.02
C THR A 102 -4.58 -4.74 -19.04
N VAL A 103 -3.97 -4.00 -18.11
CA VAL A 103 -2.53 -4.02 -17.84
C VAL A 103 -2.31 -4.78 -16.54
N THR A 104 -1.43 -5.78 -16.58
CA THR A 104 -1.02 -6.57 -15.41
C THR A 104 0.47 -6.40 -15.19
N ALA A 105 0.84 -5.98 -13.99
CA ALA A 105 2.21 -5.78 -13.56
C ALA A 105 2.49 -6.69 -12.37
N GLY A 106 3.54 -7.51 -12.41
CA GLY A 106 3.82 -8.43 -11.33
C GLY A 106 5.22 -9.01 -11.38
N PHE A 107 5.44 -10.02 -10.55
CA PHE A 107 6.67 -10.82 -10.54
C PHE A 107 6.34 -12.26 -10.91
N GLY A 108 7.27 -12.97 -11.55
CA GLY A 108 7.10 -14.38 -11.80
C GLY A 108 6.98 -15.23 -10.52
N ALA A 109 6.54 -16.47 -10.68
CA ALA A 109 6.16 -17.34 -9.57
C ALA A 109 7.33 -17.83 -8.69
N ALA A 110 8.57 -17.77 -9.18
CA ALA A 110 9.75 -18.20 -8.44
C ALA A 110 10.42 -17.02 -7.71
N PRO A 111 11.10 -17.25 -6.56
CA PRO A 111 11.96 -16.24 -5.96
C PRO A 111 12.96 -15.69 -6.98
N MET A 112 13.16 -14.37 -7.01
CA MET A 112 14.01 -13.68 -8.00
C MET A 112 13.54 -13.78 -9.46
N SER A 113 12.29 -14.18 -9.71
CA SER A 113 11.73 -14.10 -11.07
C SER A 113 11.72 -12.65 -11.56
N PRO A 114 11.91 -12.43 -12.87
CA PRO A 114 11.82 -11.09 -13.44
C PRO A 114 10.45 -10.48 -13.15
N ALA A 115 10.43 -9.16 -13.01
CA ALA A 115 9.18 -8.42 -13.08
C ALA A 115 8.64 -8.49 -14.51
N PHE A 116 7.33 -8.42 -14.67
CA PHE A 116 6.70 -8.41 -16.00
C PHE A 116 5.61 -7.35 -16.08
N VAL A 117 5.39 -6.88 -17.31
CA VAL A 117 4.16 -6.19 -17.73
C VAL A 117 3.49 -7.06 -18.78
N ALA A 118 2.20 -7.32 -18.61
CA ALA A 118 1.36 -7.95 -19.59
C ALA A 118 0.21 -7.00 -19.98
N VAL A 119 -0.09 -6.87 -21.26
CA VAL A 119 -1.19 -6.06 -21.80
C VAL A 119 -2.11 -6.97 -22.60
N GLN A 120 -3.37 -6.99 -22.20
CA GLN A 120 -4.44 -7.68 -22.90
C GLN A 120 -5.39 -6.63 -23.49
N ARG A 121 -5.44 -6.50 -24.82
CA ARG A 121 -6.35 -5.53 -25.47
C ARG A 121 -7.72 -6.14 -25.72
N VAL A 122 -8.75 -5.29 -25.78
CA VAL A 122 -10.10 -5.69 -26.19
C VAL A 122 -10.05 -6.27 -27.60
N GLY A 123 -10.70 -7.41 -27.82
CA GLY A 123 -10.69 -8.11 -29.12
C GLY A 123 -9.57 -9.15 -29.30
N GLU A 124 -8.63 -9.24 -28.36
CA GLU A 124 -7.58 -10.28 -28.34
C GLU A 124 -7.90 -11.41 -27.35
N GLU A 125 -9.18 -11.58 -26.98
CA GLU A 125 -9.63 -12.54 -25.97
C GLU A 125 -9.24 -13.98 -26.35
N GLY A 126 -8.40 -14.61 -25.53
CA GLY A 126 -7.89 -15.97 -25.76
C GLY A 126 -6.60 -16.05 -26.62
N GLY A 127 -6.09 -14.92 -27.09
CA GLY A 127 -4.74 -14.82 -27.69
C GLY A 127 -3.64 -14.66 -26.64
N GLU A 128 -2.39 -14.91 -27.05
CA GLU A 128 -1.21 -14.50 -26.25
C GLU A 128 -1.09 -12.97 -26.35
N GLY A 129 -1.60 -12.26 -25.34
CA GLY A 129 -1.42 -10.80 -25.23
C GLY A 129 0.06 -10.40 -25.19
N GLU A 130 0.33 -9.09 -25.14
CA GLU A 130 1.70 -8.58 -25.11
C GLU A 130 2.31 -8.80 -23.72
N ARG A 131 3.47 -9.45 -23.62
CA ARG A 131 4.21 -9.63 -22.36
C ARG A 131 5.66 -9.18 -22.50
N LYS A 132 6.10 -8.33 -21.59
CA LYS A 132 7.48 -7.86 -21.49
C LYS A 132 8.05 -8.16 -20.11
N GLU A 133 9.20 -8.79 -20.09
CA GLU A 133 9.93 -9.13 -18.86
C GLU A 133 11.09 -8.18 -18.61
N PHE A 134 11.36 -7.94 -17.35
CA PHE A 134 12.36 -7.00 -16.86
C PHE A 134 13.36 -7.80 -16.01
N PRO A 135 14.55 -8.11 -16.54
CA PRO A 135 15.52 -9.03 -15.91
C PRO A 135 16.22 -8.44 -14.69
N GLU A 136 16.05 -7.15 -14.40
CA GLU A 136 16.73 -6.46 -13.31
C GLU A 136 15.88 -6.45 -12.04
N THR A 137 16.14 -7.41 -11.15
CA THR A 137 15.58 -7.44 -9.78
C THR A 137 16.69 -7.22 -8.76
N SER A 138 17.37 -6.06 -8.82
CA SER A 138 17.99 -5.59 -7.60
C SER A 138 16.85 -5.22 -6.63
N PHE A 139 16.96 -5.63 -5.37
CA PHE A 139 16.09 -5.09 -4.34
C PHE A 139 16.27 -3.56 -4.38
N GLY A 140 15.17 -2.83 -4.52
CA GLY A 140 15.15 -1.43 -4.97
C GLY A 140 16.07 -0.44 -4.25
N VAL A 141 16.59 -0.85 -3.09
CA VAL A 141 17.64 -0.21 -2.30
C VAL A 141 18.84 0.23 -3.14
N GLY A 142 19.37 -0.63 -4.02
CA GLY A 142 20.59 -0.30 -4.79
C GLY A 142 20.39 0.95 -5.67
N PRO A 143 19.40 0.93 -6.56
CA PRO A 143 19.02 2.11 -7.34
C PRO A 143 18.55 3.31 -6.51
N GLU A 144 17.87 3.08 -5.37
CA GLU A 144 17.45 4.14 -4.45
C GLU A 144 18.67 4.90 -3.87
N VAL A 145 19.66 4.16 -3.37
CA VAL A 145 20.91 4.71 -2.84
C VAL A 145 21.72 5.40 -3.94
N ALA A 146 21.76 4.84 -5.15
CA ALA A 146 22.42 5.48 -6.28
C ALA A 146 21.79 6.82 -6.66
N ALA A 147 20.44 6.90 -6.68
CA ALA A 147 19.72 8.14 -6.95
C ALA A 147 19.98 9.19 -5.87
N TRP A 148 19.96 8.78 -4.60
CA TRP A 148 20.29 9.64 -3.47
C TRP A 148 21.74 10.15 -3.54
N GLY A 149 22.70 9.25 -3.74
CA GLY A 149 24.13 9.59 -3.86
C GLY A 149 24.41 10.57 -5.01
N GLY A 150 23.79 10.34 -6.18
CA GLY A 150 23.90 11.23 -7.32
C GLY A 150 23.31 12.63 -7.09
N ARG A 151 22.36 12.80 -6.15
CA ARG A 151 21.87 14.12 -5.73
C ARG A 151 22.85 14.82 -4.79
N LEU A 152 23.50 14.08 -3.89
CA LEU A 152 24.52 14.64 -2.99
C LEU A 152 25.73 15.16 -3.76
N GLU A 153 26.22 14.40 -4.75
CA GLU A 153 27.35 14.77 -5.59
C GLU A 153 27.09 16.05 -6.40
N LYS A 154 25.83 16.30 -6.80
CA LYS A 154 25.42 17.49 -7.56
C LYS A 154 25.26 18.76 -6.70
N GLY A 155 25.65 18.70 -5.43
CA GLY A 155 25.67 19.83 -4.50
C GLY A 155 24.47 19.83 -3.57
N GLY A 156 24.69 19.38 -2.33
CA GLY A 156 23.71 19.20 -1.24
C GLY A 156 22.96 20.44 -0.74
N GLY A 157 22.94 21.54 -1.50
CA GLY A 157 22.10 22.71 -1.25
C GLY A 157 21.18 23.12 -2.41
N GLY A 158 21.38 22.58 -3.62
CA GLY A 158 20.64 22.99 -4.83
C GLY A 158 20.06 21.86 -5.69
N GLY A 159 20.52 20.62 -5.50
CA GLY A 159 20.12 19.47 -6.34
C GLY A 159 18.73 18.89 -6.07
N GLY A 160 18.09 19.29 -4.96
CA GLY A 160 16.80 18.75 -4.51
C GLY A 160 16.83 17.25 -4.19
N VAL A 161 15.74 16.75 -3.62
CA VAL A 161 15.52 15.31 -3.43
C VAL A 161 15.10 14.69 -4.78
N ASP A 162 15.30 13.39 -5.00
CA ASP A 162 14.61 12.70 -6.10
C ASP A 162 13.09 12.81 -5.86
N GLU A 163 12.32 13.17 -6.88
CA GLU A 163 10.87 13.37 -6.76
C GLU A 163 10.15 12.15 -6.15
N ARG A 164 10.68 10.94 -6.37
CA ARG A 164 10.13 9.68 -5.85
C ARG A 164 10.53 9.38 -4.40
N GLN A 165 11.58 10.04 -3.91
CA GLN A 165 12.14 9.86 -2.56
C GLN A 165 11.76 11.01 -1.63
N LYS A 166 10.82 11.86 -2.04
CA LYS A 166 10.32 12.96 -1.24
C LYS A 166 9.59 12.44 0.00
N PRO A 167 9.82 13.02 1.19
CA PRO A 167 9.09 12.66 2.40
C PRO A 167 7.57 12.77 2.23
N GLU A 168 7.11 13.70 1.39
CA GLU A 168 5.69 13.90 1.08
C GLU A 168 5.08 12.70 0.35
N GLU A 169 5.85 11.97 -0.46
CA GLU A 169 5.35 10.74 -1.09
C GLU A 169 5.19 9.63 -0.03
N ALA A 170 6.21 9.43 0.82
CA ALA A 170 6.16 8.46 1.90
C ALA A 170 5.01 8.75 2.88
N LEU A 171 4.72 10.02 3.18
CA LEU A 171 3.60 10.41 4.02
C LEU A 171 2.25 10.01 3.39
N LYS A 172 2.08 10.23 2.08
CA LYS A 172 0.83 9.86 1.39
C LYS A 172 0.63 8.33 1.37
N ASP A 173 1.72 7.57 1.28
CA ASP A 173 1.67 6.11 1.36
C ASP A 173 1.24 5.66 2.77
N LEU A 174 1.84 6.28 3.79
CA LEU A 174 1.53 6.05 5.20
C LEU A 174 0.06 6.35 5.51
N GLU A 175 -0.48 7.48 5.04
CA GLU A 175 -1.87 7.89 5.26
C GLU A 175 -2.86 6.84 4.76
N ILE A 176 -2.64 6.27 3.57
CA ILE A 176 -3.52 5.25 2.99
C ILE A 176 -3.43 3.94 3.78
N VAL A 177 -2.22 3.49 4.12
CA VAL A 177 -2.04 2.25 4.90
C VAL A 177 -2.66 2.40 6.28
N CYS A 178 -2.41 3.52 6.96
CA CYS A 178 -3.01 3.82 8.25
C CYS A 178 -4.54 3.83 8.13
N ALA A 179 -5.12 4.53 7.15
CA ALA A 179 -6.57 4.54 6.95
C ALA A 179 -7.13 3.12 6.81
N ALA A 180 -6.53 2.28 5.96
CA ALA A 180 -6.94 0.88 5.79
C ALA A 180 -6.77 0.06 7.09
N ALA A 181 -5.64 0.23 7.78
CA ALA A 181 -5.33 -0.49 9.02
C ALA A 181 -6.20 -0.05 10.22
N THR A 182 -6.74 1.18 10.20
CA THR A 182 -7.64 1.72 11.25
C THR A 182 -9.11 1.43 11.00
N THR A 183 -9.50 0.97 9.81
CA THR A 183 -10.93 0.97 9.42
C THR A 183 -11.82 0.08 10.32
N LEU A 184 -11.23 -0.73 11.20
CA LEU A 184 -11.90 -1.36 12.35
C LEU A 184 -11.82 -0.49 13.62
N VAL A 185 -12.58 0.61 13.63
CA VAL A 185 -13.02 1.21 14.91
C VAL A 185 -14.52 1.46 14.91
N VAL A 186 -15.15 1.63 13.75
CA VAL A 186 -16.59 1.92 13.70
C VAL A 186 -17.40 0.70 14.15
N THR A 187 -17.08 -0.53 13.75
CA THR A 187 -17.91 -1.69 14.11
C THR A 187 -17.80 -2.09 15.58
N GLU A 188 -16.62 -2.04 16.20
CA GLU A 188 -16.44 -2.32 17.65
C GLU A 188 -16.98 -1.18 18.52
N MET A 189 -16.74 0.10 18.16
CA MET A 189 -17.37 1.23 18.86
C MET A 189 -18.89 1.23 18.69
N LEU A 190 -19.41 0.91 17.50
CA LEU A 190 -20.84 0.78 17.28
C LEU A 190 -21.39 -0.44 18.00
N ARG A 191 -20.70 -1.58 18.06
CA ARG A 191 -21.15 -2.73 18.85
C ARG A 191 -21.20 -2.41 20.34
N GLY A 192 -20.21 -1.68 20.86
CA GLY A 192 -20.20 -1.17 22.23
C GLY A 192 -21.32 -0.17 22.50
N ARG A 193 -21.58 0.77 21.57
CA ARG A 193 -22.64 1.78 21.68
C ARG A 193 -24.05 1.22 21.44
N VAL A 194 -24.21 0.27 20.54
CA VAL A 194 -25.47 -0.45 20.27
C VAL A 194 -25.79 -1.38 21.43
N SER A 195 -24.81 -2.12 21.98
CA SER A 195 -25.02 -2.86 23.23
C SER A 195 -25.39 -1.94 24.39
N ALA A 196 -24.71 -0.79 24.53
CA ALA A 196 -25.05 0.18 25.57
C ALA A 196 -26.45 0.81 25.38
N ALA A 197 -26.86 1.08 24.13
CA ALA A 197 -28.18 1.63 23.79
C ALA A 197 -29.32 0.60 23.96
N LEU A 198 -29.06 -0.67 23.61
CA LEU A 198 -29.99 -1.78 23.83
C LEU A 198 -30.17 -2.07 25.33
N LEU A 199 -29.11 -1.91 26.13
CA LEU A 199 -29.16 -2.06 27.59
C LEU A 199 -29.80 -0.87 28.30
N SER A 200 -29.74 0.34 27.72
CA SER A 200 -30.33 1.56 28.30
C SER A 200 -31.79 1.81 27.90
N GLY A 201 -32.34 1.02 26.95
CA GLY A 201 -33.74 1.11 26.52
C GLY A 201 -34.10 2.34 25.68
N SER A 202 -33.10 3.11 25.23
CA SER A 202 -33.33 4.31 24.41
C SER A 202 -33.38 3.93 22.93
N ALA A 203 -34.57 3.57 22.44
CA ALA A 203 -34.81 3.27 21.03
C ALA A 203 -34.97 4.55 20.20
N ASP A 204 -33.96 5.42 20.21
CA ASP A 204 -33.89 6.52 19.24
C ASP A 204 -33.09 6.04 18.03
N THR A 205 -33.83 5.81 16.95
CA THR A 205 -33.42 5.36 15.63
C THR A 205 -32.11 6.01 15.17
N LEU A 206 -31.05 5.21 15.07
CA LEU A 206 -29.75 5.61 14.54
C LEU A 206 -29.82 5.66 13.00
N ILE A 207 -30.14 6.83 12.42
CA ILE A 207 -29.96 7.09 10.99
C ILE A 207 -28.56 7.69 10.78
N LEU A 208 -27.68 6.94 10.11
CA LEU A 208 -26.35 7.42 9.72
C LEU A 208 -26.49 8.34 8.50
N VAL A 209 -26.38 9.65 8.70
CA VAL A 209 -26.10 10.62 7.64
C VAL A 209 -24.62 10.99 7.73
N GLY A 210 -23.86 10.65 6.69
CA GLY A 210 -22.51 11.15 6.49
C GLY A 210 -22.54 12.57 5.92
N GLY A 211 -21.70 13.47 6.46
CA GLY A 211 -21.55 14.82 5.93
C GLY A 211 -20.76 15.76 6.85
N ASP A 212 -19.51 16.00 6.46
CA ASP A 212 -18.68 17.22 6.52
C ASP A 212 -18.57 18.16 7.74
N ALA A 213 -17.29 18.45 7.99
CA ALA A 213 -16.65 19.73 8.34
C ALA A 213 -16.61 20.27 9.79
N GLU A 214 -15.35 20.51 10.19
CA GLU A 214 -14.85 21.64 10.97
C GLU A 214 -14.82 21.54 12.51
N GLU A 215 -13.63 21.25 13.08
CA GLU A 215 -13.12 22.06 14.19
C GLU A 215 -11.58 22.00 14.31
N ARG A 216 -10.96 23.18 14.44
CA ARG A 216 -9.51 23.43 14.55
C ARG A 216 -9.06 23.62 16.00
N ARG A 217 -7.75 23.37 16.23
CA ARG A 217 -6.81 23.83 17.31
C ARG A 217 -6.84 22.99 18.60
N ALA A 218 -5.73 22.69 19.30
CA ALA A 218 -4.29 22.96 19.15
C ALA A 218 -3.51 22.15 20.23
N ARG A 219 -2.23 21.80 19.97
CA ARG A 219 -1.01 22.00 20.83
C ARG A 219 0.11 20.93 20.64
N GLY A 220 1.22 21.36 20.01
CA GLY A 220 2.65 21.26 20.42
C GLY A 220 3.35 19.94 20.83
N SER A 221 4.23 19.44 19.93
CA SER A 221 5.66 18.96 19.99
C SER A 221 6.23 18.15 21.19
N PRO A 222 7.40 17.43 21.09
CA PRO A 222 8.33 17.29 19.96
C PRO A 222 8.89 15.86 19.65
N GLY A 223 9.45 15.69 18.45
CA GLY A 223 10.72 15.00 18.23
C GLY A 223 10.74 13.46 18.17
N GLY A 224 10.69 12.90 16.95
CA GLY A 224 11.10 11.53 16.67
C GLY A 224 11.49 11.39 15.20
N SER A 225 12.79 11.36 14.93
CA SER A 225 13.32 11.05 13.59
C SER A 225 13.12 9.56 13.32
N ALA A 226 12.19 9.22 12.43
CA ALA A 226 12.09 7.90 11.82
C ALA A 226 12.43 8.04 10.35
N VAL A 227 13.58 7.46 9.98
CA VAL A 227 14.02 7.36 8.58
C VAL A 227 13.08 6.40 7.86
N LEU A 228 12.26 6.92 6.95
CA LEU A 228 11.37 6.15 6.08
C LEU A 228 12.09 5.86 4.77
N ASN A 229 12.35 4.57 4.49
CA ASN A 229 12.94 4.11 3.23
C ASN A 229 11.86 3.94 2.16
N SER A 230 12.18 4.38 0.95
CA SER A 230 11.24 4.58 -0.14
C SER A 230 11.23 3.42 -1.14
N LEU A 231 10.39 3.56 -2.17
CA LEU A 231 10.05 2.60 -3.22
C LEU A 231 11.20 2.07 -4.08
N SER A 232 11.00 0.86 -4.60
CA SER A 232 11.92 0.20 -5.53
C SER A 232 11.86 0.72 -6.97
N TRP A 233 13.02 0.92 -7.59
CA TRP A 233 13.20 1.35 -8.98
C TRP A 233 12.69 0.38 -10.05
N SER A 234 12.71 -0.93 -9.80
CA SER A 234 12.16 -1.90 -10.75
C SER A 234 10.67 -1.66 -10.96
N GLN A 235 9.95 -1.19 -9.93
CA GLN A 235 8.56 -0.76 -10.07
C GLN A 235 8.48 0.52 -10.91
N SER A 236 9.38 1.50 -10.73
CA SER A 236 9.38 2.74 -11.53
C SER A 236 9.63 2.56 -13.03
N LEU A 237 10.51 1.64 -13.44
CA LEU A 237 10.79 1.35 -14.86
C LEU A 237 9.65 0.59 -15.53
N LEU A 238 9.08 -0.39 -14.81
CA LEU A 238 7.85 -1.08 -15.19
C LEU A 238 6.71 -0.07 -15.47
N LEU A 239 6.69 0.98 -14.66
CA LEU A 239 5.66 2.01 -14.65
C LEU A 239 5.80 3.09 -15.72
N GLN A 240 7.03 3.44 -16.08
CA GLN A 240 7.27 4.32 -17.21
C GLN A 240 6.90 3.64 -18.54
N GLU A 241 7.07 2.33 -18.64
CA GLU A 241 6.67 1.58 -19.83
C GLU A 241 5.14 1.49 -19.96
N ILE A 242 4.41 1.22 -18.87
CA ILE A 242 2.93 1.22 -18.87
C ILE A 242 2.36 2.56 -19.35
N LYS A 243 2.92 3.69 -18.89
CA LYS A 243 2.51 5.04 -19.31
C LYS A 243 2.88 5.38 -20.76
N ARG A 244 3.84 4.66 -21.34
CA ARG A 244 4.26 4.81 -22.73
C ARG A 244 3.34 4.02 -23.66
N THR A 245 2.94 2.82 -23.26
CA THR A 245 2.03 1.96 -24.04
C THR A 245 0.59 2.50 -24.06
N ASP A 246 0.15 3.28 -23.05
CA ASP A 246 -1.17 3.92 -23.05
C ASP A 246 -1.28 5.16 -23.98
N ARG A 247 -0.14 5.70 -24.43
CA ARG A 247 -0.08 6.85 -25.36
C ARG A 247 0.06 6.47 -26.84
N GLN A 248 0.10 5.18 -27.16
CA GLN A 248 0.08 4.65 -28.53
C GLN A 248 -1.21 3.88 -28.75
#